data_AF-F4B4K2-F1
#
_entry.id   AF-F4B4K2-F1
#
_cell.length_a   1.000
_cell.length_b   1.000
_cell.length_c   1.000
_cell.angle_alpha   90.00
_cell.angle_beta   90.00
_cell.angle_gamma   90.00
#
_symmetry.space_group_name_H-M   'P 1'
#
loop_
_entity.id
_entity.type
_entity.pdbx_description
1 polymer ?
#
loop_
_entity_poly.entity_id
_entity_poly.type
_entity_poly.pdbx_seq_one_letter_code
_entity_poly.pdbx_strand_id
1 'polypeptide(L)'
;MVEEIEKPWIDSKKYQEDRFKEALYEADLAERFLNDGLIRNSAGKAYQAVKAYVAGLAINYRDLLSKYFPGKRRLSPRKVVERVDWIIAIMPSTRLREIASIINDDKLRLIVEIAIDLHEFQYNGLDKDSEISRYPNEELVKKDILEVTNFIKSRVKTP
;
A
#
# COMPACT_ATOMS: atom_id res chain seq x y z
N MET A 1 21.86 -8.75 2.53
CA MET A 1 21.74 -8.22 1.15
C MET A 1 20.34 -7.63 1.02
N VAL A 2 20.19 -6.46 0.39
CA VAL A 2 18.87 -5.89 0.11
C VAL A 2 18.32 -6.66 -1.09
N GLU A 3 17.26 -7.45 -0.91
CA GLU A 3 16.54 -8.05 -2.05
C GLU A 3 15.90 -6.90 -2.85
N GLU A 4 16.29 -6.76 -4.11
CA GLU A 4 15.71 -5.74 -4.99
C GLU A 4 14.39 -6.26 -5.57
N ILE A 5 13.34 -5.45 -5.45
CA ILE A 5 12.03 -5.77 -6.05
C ILE A 5 12.15 -5.70 -7.57
N GLU A 6 11.85 -6.83 -8.22
CA GLU A 6 11.83 -6.96 -9.68
C GLU A 6 10.93 -5.88 -10.31
N LYS A 7 11.14 -5.47 -11.56
CA LYS A 7 10.24 -4.49 -12.19
C LYS A 7 9.10 -5.20 -12.93
N PRO A 8 7.87 -4.65 -12.93
CA PRO A 8 6.73 -5.31 -13.56
C PRO A 8 6.88 -5.46 -15.08
N TRP A 9 7.72 -4.64 -15.72
CA TRP A 9 8.06 -4.75 -17.15
C TRP A 9 9.25 -5.70 -17.43
N ILE A 10 9.81 -6.35 -16.42
CA ILE A 10 10.85 -7.39 -16.54
C ILE A 10 10.19 -8.76 -16.29
N ASP A 11 9.59 -8.92 -15.11
CA ASP A 11 8.80 -10.09 -14.74
C ASP A 11 7.65 -9.65 -13.82
N SER A 12 6.44 -9.62 -14.39
CA SER A 12 5.24 -9.17 -13.68
C SER A 12 4.81 -10.13 -12.57
N LYS A 13 5.06 -11.44 -12.74
CA LYS A 13 4.70 -12.45 -11.75
C LYS A 13 5.65 -12.37 -10.56
N LYS A 14 6.95 -12.31 -10.82
CA LYS A 14 7.96 -12.14 -9.77
C LYS A 14 7.77 -10.82 -9.01
N TYR A 15 7.49 -9.72 -9.72
CA TYR A 15 7.15 -8.45 -9.09
C TYR A 15 5.95 -8.57 -8.15
N GLN A 16 4.88 -9.24 -8.59
CA GLN A 16 3.69 -9.45 -7.77
C GLN A 16 4.01 -10.25 -6.50
N GLU A 17 4.76 -11.35 -6.63
CA GLU A 17 5.21 -12.17 -5.50
C GLU A 17 6.06 -11.35 -4.51
N ASP A 18 7.01 -10.56 -5.01
CA ASP A 18 7.87 -9.71 -4.18
C ASP A 18 7.06 -8.65 -3.42
N ARG A 19 6.08 -8.01 -4.08
CA ARG A 19 5.19 -7.02 -3.46
C ARG A 19 4.27 -7.62 -2.41
N PHE A 20 3.77 -8.83 -2.63
CA PHE A 20 2.97 -9.55 -1.64
C PHE A 20 3.81 -10.00 -0.42
N LYS A 21 5.05 -10.44 -0.65
CA LYS A 21 6.01 -10.74 0.43
C LYS A 21 6.32 -9.48 1.25
N GLU A 22 6.58 -8.35 0.59
CA GLU A 22 6.77 -7.05 1.24
C GLU A 22 5.55 -6.62 2.06
N ALA A 23 4.33 -6.77 1.50
CA ALA A 23 3.11 -6.43 2.21
C ALA A 23 2.95 -7.23 3.53
N LEU A 24 3.24 -8.54 3.50
CA LEU A 24 3.23 -9.38 4.70
C LEU A 24 4.28 -8.94 5.72
N TYR A 25 5.52 -8.68 5.29
CA TYR A 25 6.58 -8.23 6.18
C TYR A 25 6.27 -6.88 6.83
N GLU A 26 5.72 -5.93 6.08
CA GLU A 26 5.32 -4.64 6.63
C GLU A 26 4.14 -4.80 7.61
N ALA A 27 3.19 -5.71 7.35
CA ALA A 27 2.10 -6.01 8.28
C ALA A 27 2.62 -6.66 9.58
N ASP A 28 3.56 -7.60 9.50
CA ASP A 28 4.19 -8.21 10.67
C ASP A 28 4.99 -7.19 11.49
N LEU A 29 5.70 -6.27 10.83
CA LEU A 29 6.41 -5.19 11.50
C LEU A 29 5.44 -4.21 12.17
N ALA A 30 4.30 -3.92 11.54
CA ALA A 30 3.26 -3.08 12.12
C ALA A 30 2.75 -3.67 13.45
N GLU A 31 2.42 -4.97 13.48
CA GLU A 31 1.98 -5.63 14.72
C GLU A 31 3.07 -5.67 15.79
N ARG A 32 4.33 -5.92 15.41
CA ARG A 32 5.46 -5.88 16.36
C ARG A 32 5.62 -4.49 17.00
N PHE A 33 5.62 -3.44 16.18
CA PHE A 33 5.69 -2.07 16.67
C PHE A 33 4.49 -1.69 17.52
N LEU A 34 3.30 -2.21 17.20
CA LEU A 34 2.12 -2.00 18.02
C LEU A 34 2.28 -2.64 19.41
N ASN A 35 2.77 -3.88 19.47
CA ASN A 35 3.02 -4.59 20.74
C ASN A 35 4.09 -3.91 21.60
N ASP A 36 5.08 -3.28 20.97
CA ASP A 36 6.13 -2.52 21.65
C ASP A 36 5.68 -1.09 22.05
N GLY A 37 4.42 -0.72 21.80
CA GLY A 37 3.87 0.61 22.11
C GLY A 37 4.29 1.72 21.14
N LEU A 38 4.94 1.39 20.01
CA LEU A 38 5.41 2.33 18.99
C LEU A 38 4.30 2.64 17.97
N ILE A 39 3.19 3.21 18.43
CA ILE A 39 1.93 3.34 17.66
C ILE A 39 2.12 4.13 16.35
N ARG A 40 2.85 5.26 16.37
CA ARG A 40 3.10 6.05 15.15
C ARG A 40 3.89 5.29 14.10
N ASN A 41 4.90 4.53 14.53
CA ASN A 41 5.71 3.70 13.65
C ASN A 41 4.90 2.52 13.11
N SER A 42 4.05 1.93 13.96
CA SER A 42 3.13 0.87 13.57
C SER A 42 2.14 1.33 12.49
N ALA A 43 1.54 2.51 12.64
CA ALA A 43 0.67 3.12 11.63
C ALA A 43 1.39 3.30 10.28
N GLY A 44 2.65 3.78 10.31
CA GLY A 44 3.46 3.87 9.11
C GLY A 44 3.71 2.53 8.41
N LYS A 45 3.95 1.47 9.19
CA LYS A 45 4.13 0.10 8.67
C LYS A 45 2.85 -0.48 8.10
N ALA A 46 1.70 -0.28 8.76
CA ALA A 46 0.40 -0.68 8.24
C ALA A 46 0.09 0.00 6.89
N TYR A 47 0.42 1.29 6.75
CA TYR A 47 0.30 2.01 5.48
C TYR A 47 1.18 1.42 4.37
N GLN A 48 2.46 1.13 4.66
CA GLN A 48 3.35 0.51 3.66
C GLN A 48 2.84 -0.88 3.24
N ALA A 49 2.29 -1.67 4.16
CA ALA A 49 1.70 -2.97 3.85
C ALA A 49 0.59 -2.87 2.78
N VAL A 50 -0.34 -1.92 2.94
CA VAL A 50 -1.41 -1.68 1.96
C VAL A 50 -0.87 -1.21 0.63
N LYS A 51 0.11 -0.30 0.64
CA LYS A 51 0.73 0.22 -0.56
C LYS A 51 1.41 -0.90 -1.37
N ALA A 52 2.15 -1.78 -0.72
CA ALA A 52 2.78 -2.94 -1.34
C ALA A 52 1.72 -3.93 -1.87
N TYR A 53 0.68 -4.21 -1.10
CA TYR A 53 -0.42 -5.09 -1.53
C TYR A 53 -1.13 -4.56 -2.79
N VAL A 54 -1.49 -3.28 -2.82
CA VAL A 54 -2.15 -2.66 -3.98
C VAL A 54 -1.21 -2.71 -5.21
N ALA A 55 0.10 -2.53 -5.02
CA ALA A 55 1.08 -2.66 -6.10
C ALA A 55 1.11 -4.07 -6.70
N GLY A 56 1.14 -5.11 -5.87
CA GLY A 56 1.07 -6.50 -6.34
C GLY A 56 -0.28 -6.85 -6.98
N LEU A 57 -1.39 -6.41 -6.37
CA LEU A 57 -2.73 -6.64 -6.89
C LEU A 57 -2.97 -5.96 -8.24
N ALA A 58 -2.42 -4.76 -8.44
CA ALA A 58 -2.59 -3.98 -9.66
C ALA A 58 -2.08 -4.69 -10.92
N ILE A 59 -1.20 -5.69 -10.80
CA ILE A 59 -0.79 -6.54 -11.92
C ILE A 59 -1.98 -7.29 -12.53
N ASN A 60 -2.89 -7.80 -11.70
CA ASN A 60 -4.10 -8.51 -12.16
C ASN A 60 -5.08 -7.60 -12.89
N TYR A 61 -4.98 -6.29 -12.65
CA TYR A 61 -5.85 -5.25 -13.21
C TYR A 61 -5.11 -4.36 -14.20
N ARG A 62 -3.90 -4.73 -14.63
CA ARG A 62 -3.04 -3.90 -15.48
C ARG A 62 -3.78 -3.40 -16.73
N ASP A 63 -4.48 -4.28 -17.43
CA ASP A 63 -5.17 -3.93 -18.66
C ASP A 63 -6.33 -2.95 -18.42
N LEU A 64 -7.05 -3.11 -17.32
CA LEU A 64 -8.07 -2.14 -16.89
C LEU A 64 -7.42 -0.79 -16.57
N LEU A 65 -6.38 -0.80 -15.73
CA LEU A 65 -5.67 0.40 -15.29
C LEU A 65 -5.01 1.14 -16.47
N SER A 66 -4.60 0.42 -17.52
CA SER A 66 -4.00 1.02 -18.72
C SER A 66 -4.94 2.00 -19.43
N LYS A 67 -6.27 1.79 -19.32
CA LYS A 67 -7.30 2.67 -19.88
C LYS A 67 -7.37 4.02 -19.16
N TYR A 68 -7.08 4.02 -17.86
CA TYR A 68 -7.08 5.23 -17.01
C TYR A 68 -5.71 5.91 -16.98
N PHE A 69 -4.64 5.16 -17.22
CA PHE A 69 -3.28 5.66 -17.23
C PHE A 69 -2.57 5.44 -18.58
N PRO A 70 -3.11 5.99 -19.68
CA PRO A 70 -2.51 5.82 -21.00
C PRO A 70 -1.18 6.57 -21.14
N GLY A 71 -0.44 6.21 -22.18
CA GLY A 71 0.81 6.88 -22.55
C GLY A 71 2.05 6.15 -22.03
N LYS A 72 3.20 6.79 -22.18
CA LYS A 72 4.52 6.19 -21.94
C LYS A 72 5.36 7.01 -20.98
N ARG A 73 6.25 6.35 -20.25
CA ARG A 73 7.27 6.97 -19.40
C ARG A 73 8.65 6.61 -19.92
N ARG A 74 9.46 7.63 -20.24
CA ARG A 74 10.88 7.44 -20.56
C ARG A 74 11.68 7.35 -19.26
N LEU A 75 12.39 6.25 -19.07
CA LEU A 75 13.25 6.00 -17.91
C LEU A 75 14.72 6.33 -18.21
N SER A 76 15.13 6.13 -19.46
CA SER A 76 16.46 6.48 -19.97
C SER A 76 16.40 6.69 -21.48
N PRO A 77 17.48 7.14 -22.15
CA PRO A 77 17.50 7.26 -23.61
C PRO A 77 17.17 5.95 -24.36
N ARG A 78 17.44 4.80 -23.74
CA ARG A 78 17.23 3.47 -24.33
C ARG A 78 16.00 2.73 -23.79
N LYS A 79 15.32 3.27 -22.77
CA LYS A 79 14.21 2.58 -22.09
C LYS A 79 12.99 3.46 -21.93
N VAL A 80 11.90 3.01 -22.54
CA VAL A 80 10.56 3.59 -22.43
C VAL A 80 9.61 2.47 -22.02
N VAL A 81 8.76 2.73 -21.04
CA VAL A 81 7.76 1.77 -20.53
C VAL A 81 6.36 2.38 -20.63
N GLU A 82 5.33 1.56 -20.60
CA GLU A 82 3.95 2.06 -20.50
C GLU A 82 3.76 2.80 -19.16
N ARG A 83 2.96 3.86 -19.18
CA ARG A 83 2.73 4.70 -17.99
C ARG A 83 2.07 3.91 -16.87
N VAL A 84 1.19 2.96 -17.20
CA VAL A 84 0.58 2.04 -16.23
C VAL A 84 1.62 1.19 -15.51
N ASP A 85 2.62 0.64 -16.23
CA ASP A 85 3.65 -0.20 -15.61
C ASP A 85 4.56 0.62 -14.70
N TRP A 86 4.85 1.87 -15.08
CA TRP A 86 5.54 2.81 -14.20
C TRP A 86 4.76 3.10 -12.92
N ILE A 87 3.46 3.40 -13.03
CA ILE A 87 2.60 3.67 -11.87
C ILE A 87 2.50 2.46 -10.96
N ILE A 88 2.31 1.26 -11.52
CA ILE A 88 2.31 0.02 -10.75
C ILE A 88 3.65 -0.11 -10.01
N ALA A 89 4.78 0.00 -10.72
CA ALA A 89 6.11 -0.16 -10.15
C ALA A 89 6.37 0.74 -8.94
N ILE A 90 6.05 2.04 -9.03
CA ILE A 90 6.34 3.02 -7.97
C ILE A 90 5.22 3.14 -6.92
N MET A 91 4.01 2.70 -7.28
CA MET A 91 2.76 2.86 -6.53
C MET A 91 2.67 4.19 -5.78
N PRO A 92 2.43 5.33 -6.47
CA PRO A 92 2.49 6.63 -5.83
C PRO A 92 1.38 6.77 -4.78
N SER A 93 1.73 7.29 -3.61
CA SER A 93 0.79 7.51 -2.50
C SER A 93 -0.45 8.32 -2.91
N THR A 94 -0.25 9.32 -3.76
CA THR A 94 -1.32 10.19 -4.29
C THR A 94 -2.29 9.49 -5.25
N ARG A 95 -1.96 8.29 -5.73
CA ARG A 95 -2.77 7.50 -6.67
C ARG A 95 -3.41 6.28 -6.02
N LEU A 96 -3.05 5.96 -4.78
CA LEU A 96 -3.51 4.74 -4.10
C LEU A 96 -5.04 4.66 -4.03
N ARG A 97 -5.68 5.77 -3.66
CA ARG A 97 -7.14 5.95 -3.63
C ARG A 97 -7.79 5.70 -4.99
N GLU A 98 -7.27 6.33 -6.03
CA GLU A 98 -7.77 6.24 -7.41
C GLU A 98 -7.67 4.80 -7.94
N ILE A 99 -6.52 4.16 -7.74
CA ILE A 99 -6.27 2.78 -8.18
C ILE A 99 -7.22 1.80 -7.48
N ALA A 100 -7.40 1.94 -6.16
CA ALA A 100 -8.33 1.10 -5.40
C ALA A 100 -9.78 1.25 -5.89
N SER A 101 -10.21 2.48 -6.22
CA SER A 101 -11.53 2.71 -6.82
C SER A 101 -11.69 2.06 -8.19
N ILE A 102 -10.65 2.08 -9.05
CA ILE A 102 -10.69 1.44 -10.37
C ILE A 102 -10.78 -0.09 -10.25
N ILE A 103 -10.09 -0.69 -9.28
CA ILE A 103 -10.14 -2.13 -9.01
C ILE A 103 -11.54 -2.60 -8.58
N ASN A 104 -12.35 -1.68 -8.02
CA ASN A 104 -13.75 -1.91 -7.66
C ASN A 104 -13.94 -3.08 -6.65
N ASP A 105 -13.09 -3.14 -5.63
CA ASP A 105 -13.26 -3.99 -4.43
C ASP A 105 -13.57 -3.05 -3.25
N ASP A 106 -14.81 -3.06 -2.76
CA ASP A 106 -15.28 -2.18 -1.68
C ASP A 106 -14.49 -2.35 -0.39
N LYS A 107 -14.09 -3.59 -0.06
CA LYS A 107 -13.31 -3.86 1.15
C LYS A 107 -11.90 -3.31 0.99
N LEU A 108 -11.26 -3.49 -0.17
CA LEU A 108 -9.97 -2.87 -0.47
C LEU A 108 -10.06 -1.34 -0.42
N ARG A 109 -11.12 -0.75 -0.99
CA ARG A 109 -11.35 0.68 -1.01
C ARG A 109 -11.39 1.25 0.41
N LEU A 110 -12.11 0.59 1.31
CA LEU A 110 -12.17 0.94 2.74
C LEU A 110 -10.79 0.84 3.40
N ILE A 111 -10.07 -0.27 3.20
CA ILE A 111 -8.75 -0.48 3.79
C ILE A 111 -7.74 0.58 3.31
N VAL A 112 -7.82 1.00 2.05
CA VAL A 112 -6.99 2.09 1.52
C VAL A 112 -7.32 3.43 2.17
N GLU A 113 -8.58 3.72 2.47
CA GLU A 113 -8.93 4.93 3.22
C GLU A 113 -8.34 4.90 4.63
N ILE A 114 -8.53 3.80 5.36
CA ILE A 114 -7.99 3.62 6.71
C ILE A 114 -6.45 3.78 6.69
N ALA A 115 -5.78 3.18 5.70
CA ALA A 115 -4.33 3.30 5.57
C ALA A 115 -3.87 4.75 5.32
N ILE A 116 -4.63 5.54 4.54
CA ILE A 116 -4.33 6.95 4.32
C ILE A 116 -4.48 7.73 5.63
N ASP A 117 -5.55 7.48 6.40
CA ASP A 117 -5.75 8.13 7.70
C ASP A 117 -4.62 7.76 8.68
N LEU A 118 -4.19 6.50 8.72
CA LEU A 118 -3.03 6.04 9.51
C LEU A 118 -1.72 6.72 9.08
N HIS A 119 -1.55 6.99 7.79
CA HIS A 119 -0.39 7.72 7.27
C HIS A 119 -0.39 9.18 7.71
N GLU A 120 -1.54 9.85 7.71
CA GLU A 120 -1.67 11.21 8.25
C GLU A 120 -1.37 11.24 9.76
N PHE A 121 -1.95 10.29 10.52
CA PHE A 121 -1.66 10.11 11.94
C PHE A 121 -0.16 9.92 12.23
N GLN A 122 0.55 9.15 11.39
CA GLN A 122 1.98 8.94 11.57
C GLN A 122 2.75 10.27 11.70
N TYR A 123 2.36 11.32 10.96
CA TYR A 123 3.01 12.64 11.01
C TYR A 123 2.40 13.59 12.04
N ASN A 124 1.08 13.55 12.21
CA ASN A 124 0.35 14.56 12.99
C ASN A 124 0.08 14.12 14.44
N GLY A 125 0.09 12.82 14.72
CA GLY A 125 -0.24 12.27 16.02
C GLY A 125 -1.75 12.30 16.31
N LEU A 126 -2.08 12.20 17.60
CA LEU A 126 -3.47 12.27 18.06
C LEU A 126 -3.99 13.70 17.93
N ASP A 127 -5.25 13.81 17.53
CA ASP A 127 -5.91 15.09 17.35
C ASP A 127 -7.31 15.03 17.92
N LYS A 128 -7.48 15.67 19.08
CA LYS A 128 -8.74 15.72 19.82
C LYS A 128 -9.81 16.52 19.09
N ASP A 129 -9.40 17.50 18.30
CA ASP A 129 -10.28 18.39 17.54
C ASP A 129 -10.55 17.82 16.13
N SER A 130 -9.76 16.83 15.72
CA SER A 130 -9.84 16.12 14.43
C SER A 130 -9.66 17.01 13.20
N GLU A 131 -8.91 18.11 13.33
CA GLU A 131 -8.65 19.09 12.26
C GLU A 131 -7.51 18.66 11.32
N ILE A 132 -6.55 17.90 11.84
CA ILE A 132 -5.26 17.52 11.23
C ILE A 132 -5.09 15.98 11.17
N SER A 133 -5.78 15.23 12.05
CA SER A 133 -5.79 13.76 12.07
C SER A 133 -7.16 13.24 12.49
N ARG A 134 -7.66 12.17 11.87
CA ARG A 134 -8.98 11.61 12.23
C ARG A 134 -9.00 10.85 13.56
N TYR A 135 -7.86 10.77 14.25
CA TYR A 135 -7.72 9.94 15.44
C TYR A 135 -7.71 10.76 16.73
N PRO A 136 -8.84 10.79 17.47
CA PRO A 136 -8.93 11.49 18.75
C PRO A 136 -8.28 10.72 19.92
N ASN A 137 -8.05 9.42 19.76
CA ASN A 137 -7.46 8.57 20.81
C ASN A 137 -6.69 7.39 20.21
N GLU A 138 -5.83 6.79 21.03
CA GLU A 138 -5.00 5.65 20.61
C GLU A 138 -5.81 4.39 20.30
N GLU A 139 -6.92 4.15 20.99
CA GLU A 139 -7.70 2.93 20.84
C GLU A 139 -8.19 2.76 19.40
N LEU A 140 -8.68 3.84 18.79
CA LEU A 140 -9.09 3.86 17.39
C LEU A 140 -7.91 3.59 16.44
N VAL A 141 -6.74 4.18 16.71
CA VAL A 141 -5.53 3.93 15.90
C VAL A 141 -5.13 2.45 15.95
N LYS A 142 -5.11 1.87 17.15
CA LYS A 142 -4.74 0.45 17.37
C LYS A 142 -5.71 -0.47 16.64
N LYS A 143 -7.02 -0.19 16.72
CA LYS A 143 -8.05 -0.95 16.02
C LYS A 143 -7.85 -0.92 14.51
N ASP A 144 -7.57 0.26 13.95
CA ASP A 144 -7.40 0.43 12.51
C ASP A 144 -6.10 -0.19 11.98
N ILE A 145 -5.01 -0.12 12.76
CA ILE A 145 -3.78 -0.88 12.47
C ILE A 145 -4.08 -2.38 12.39
N LEU A 146 -4.82 -2.93 13.36
CA LEU A 146 -5.19 -4.34 13.38
C LEU A 146 -6.13 -4.71 12.21
N GLU A 147 -7.09 -3.85 11.88
CA GLU A 147 -7.98 -4.05 10.72
C GLU A 147 -7.19 -4.15 9.41
N VAL A 148 -6.23 -3.24 9.21
CA VAL A 148 -5.35 -3.21 8.03
C VAL A 148 -4.48 -4.46 7.98
N THR A 149 -3.76 -4.77 9.06
CA THR A 149 -2.81 -5.89 9.10
C THR A 149 -3.52 -7.24 8.92
N ASN A 150 -4.67 -7.44 9.59
CA ASN A 150 -5.49 -8.64 9.41
C ASN A 150 -6.01 -8.78 7.98
N PHE A 151 -6.46 -7.68 7.35
CA PHE A 151 -6.86 -7.71 5.96
C PHE A 151 -5.71 -8.19 5.06
N ILE A 152 -4.52 -7.62 5.21
CA ILE A 152 -3.35 -7.99 4.39
C ILE A 152 -3.00 -9.46 4.57
N LYS A 153 -2.91 -9.94 5.81
CA LYS A 153 -2.61 -11.35 6.12
C LYS A 153 -3.67 -12.31 5.61
N SER A 154 -4.94 -11.90 5.60
CA SER A 154 -6.03 -12.73 5.06
C SER A 154 -6.01 -12.85 3.54
N ARG A 155 -5.49 -11.83 2.85
CA ARG A 155 -5.47 -11.74 1.38
C ARG A 155 -4.19 -12.32 0.78
N VAL A 156 -3.07 -12.14 1.47
CA VAL A 156 -1.78 -12.70 1.06
C VAL A 156 -1.55 -13.96 1.87
N LYS A 157 -1.98 -15.11 1.33
CA LYS A 157 -1.57 -16.39 1.90
C LYS A 157 -0.12 -16.63 1.55
N THR A 158 0.70 -16.96 2.54
CA THR A 158 1.98 -17.60 2.31
C THR A 158 1.71 -18.94 1.58
N PRO A 159 2.45 -19.28 0.51
CA PRO A 159 2.36 -20.60 -0.08
C PRO A 159 2.58 -21.71 0.96
#